data_AF-A0A2A3G0C9-F1
#
_entry.id   AF-A0A2A3G0C9-F1
#
_cell.length_a   1.000
_cell.length_b   1.000
_cell.length_c   1.000
_cell.angle_alpha   90.00
_cell.angle_beta   90.00
_cell.angle_gamma   90.00
#
_symmetry.space_group_name_H-M   'P 1'
#
loop_
_entity.id
_entity.type
_entity.pdbx_description
1 polymer ?
#
loop_
_entity_poly.entity_id
_entity_poly.type
_entity_poly.pdbx_seq_one_letter_code
_entity_poly.pdbx_strand_id
1 'polypeptide(L)'
;MTNLDHGDPGDAPTVPPPLEEVANPARPSAAEEARTVAATTNVGTLASLTRDGDPWASFVTYGLLDGSPVLCVSQMAEHGRNLAHDPRASIAIVAPNPPSDPLASTRITLAGFVYRPEGDELAAAREAHLAAVPAAQVYIDFSDFSLWVLRVQRVRWVGGYGRMDSASEESYAAATADPVTPHAGPAIEHLNADHADALRAMAQALGGFPDAKTVTCEGADRYGLDLRVTTPRGVAVTRVGYAEPLDSIDELRAATVALTDQARALTGR
;
A
#
# COMPACT_ATOMS: atom_id res chain seq x y z
N MET A 1 27.87 3.18 -9.08
CA MET A 1 27.17 2.47 -7.99
C MET A 1 27.02 1.04 -8.45
N THR A 2 27.72 0.11 -7.82
CA THR A 2 27.63 -1.32 -8.12
C THR A 2 26.22 -1.79 -7.75
N ASN A 3 25.44 -2.27 -8.73
CA ASN A 3 24.22 -3.01 -8.47
C ASN A 3 24.60 -4.17 -7.54
N LEU A 4 24.10 -4.13 -6.31
CA LEU A 4 24.13 -5.30 -5.44
C LEU A 4 23.09 -6.27 -6.00
N ASP A 5 23.56 -7.11 -6.93
CA ASP A 5 22.87 -8.33 -7.32
C ASP A 5 22.85 -9.25 -6.09
N HIS A 6 21.69 -9.83 -5.77
CA HIS A 6 21.53 -10.74 -4.63
C HIS A 6 22.31 -12.05 -4.81
N GLY A 7 22.98 -12.25 -5.95
CA GLY A 7 23.74 -13.45 -6.22
C GLY A 7 22.80 -14.63 -6.38
N ASP A 8 21.78 -14.46 -7.22
CA ASP A 8 20.85 -15.55 -7.57
C ASP A 8 21.66 -16.75 -8.07
N PRO A 9 21.61 -17.92 -7.40
CA PRO A 9 22.35 -19.10 -7.80
C PRO A 9 21.88 -19.71 -9.13
N GLY A 10 20.84 -19.16 -9.77
CA GLY A 10 20.32 -19.60 -11.06
C GLY A 10 19.21 -20.64 -10.98
N ASP A 11 18.76 -20.96 -9.76
CA ASP A 11 17.66 -21.88 -9.48
C ASP A 11 16.31 -21.17 -9.35
N ALA A 12 16.29 -19.83 -9.35
CA ALA A 12 15.04 -19.08 -9.37
C ALA A 12 14.31 -19.33 -10.71
N PRO A 13 12.99 -19.60 -10.69
CA PRO A 13 12.23 -19.75 -11.93
C PRO A 13 12.40 -18.52 -12.80
N THR A 14 12.90 -18.71 -14.02
CA THR A 14 13.09 -17.60 -14.97
C THR A 14 11.71 -17.07 -15.35
N VAL A 15 11.38 -15.85 -14.93
CA VAL A 15 10.12 -15.20 -15.27
C VAL A 15 10.16 -14.84 -16.76
N PRO A 16 9.27 -15.39 -17.61
CA PRO A 16 9.29 -15.10 -19.03
C PRO A 16 8.94 -13.62 -19.26
N PRO A 17 9.75 -12.87 -20.03
CA PRO A 17 9.44 -11.47 -20.33
C PRO A 17 8.19 -11.36 -21.24
N PRO A 18 7.55 -10.18 -21.27
CA PRO A 18 6.49 -9.92 -22.25
C PRO A 18 7.07 -10.00 -23.68
N LEU A 19 6.26 -10.46 -24.62
CA LEU A 19 6.62 -10.55 -26.04
C LEU A 19 6.28 -9.27 -26.80
N GLU A 20 5.36 -8.48 -26.28
CA GLU A 20 4.90 -7.21 -26.83
C GLU A 20 4.90 -6.13 -25.74
N GLU A 21 4.79 -4.87 -26.14
CA GLU A 21 4.75 -3.74 -25.20
C GLU A 21 3.45 -3.75 -24.37
N VAL A 22 3.57 -3.41 -23.09
CA VAL A 22 2.41 -3.25 -22.22
C VAL A 22 1.79 -1.87 -22.49
N ALA A 23 0.55 -1.85 -22.98
CA ALA A 23 -0.07 -0.64 -23.54
C ALA A 23 -0.23 0.51 -22.54
N ASN A 24 -0.46 0.19 -21.25
CA ASN A 24 -0.44 1.16 -20.15
C ASN A 24 0.12 0.50 -18.89
N PRO A 25 1.41 0.71 -18.56
CA PRO A 25 2.04 0.11 -17.39
C PRO A 25 1.95 1.00 -16.13
N ALA A 26 1.17 2.10 -16.14
CA ALA A 26 1.10 3.06 -15.03
C ALA A 26 0.72 2.38 -13.71
N ARG A 27 1.47 2.66 -12.65
CA ARG A 27 1.34 2.03 -11.31
C ARG A 27 1.29 3.11 -10.23
N PRO A 28 0.72 2.78 -9.05
CA PRO A 28 0.92 3.60 -7.87
C PRO A 28 2.41 3.81 -7.59
N SER A 29 2.77 5.06 -7.30
CA SER A 29 4.09 5.42 -6.78
C SER A 29 4.31 4.84 -5.37
N ALA A 30 5.56 4.76 -4.92
CA ALA A 30 5.87 4.33 -3.56
C ALA A 30 5.19 5.18 -2.47
N ALA A 31 4.92 6.45 -2.77
CA ALA A 31 4.19 7.35 -1.91
C ALA A 31 2.70 6.96 -1.82
N GLU A 32 2.05 6.71 -2.96
CA GLU A 32 0.65 6.26 -3.00
C GLU A 32 0.47 4.89 -2.37
N GLU A 33 1.39 3.95 -2.64
CA GLU A 33 1.43 2.64 -1.99
C GLU A 33 1.51 2.80 -0.47
N ALA A 34 2.35 3.71 0.02
CA ALA A 34 2.47 3.96 1.45
C ALA A 34 1.25 4.65 2.06
N ARG A 35 0.63 5.60 1.35
CA ARG A 35 -0.64 6.22 1.78
C ARG A 35 -1.75 5.19 1.86
N THR A 36 -1.80 4.28 0.91
CA THR A 36 -2.77 3.18 0.86
C THR A 36 -2.59 2.23 2.04
N VAL A 37 -1.37 1.74 2.27
CA VAL A 37 -1.08 0.82 3.39
C VAL A 37 -1.40 1.48 4.73
N ALA A 38 -1.01 2.74 4.93
CA ALA A 38 -1.33 3.47 6.15
C ALA A 38 -2.84 3.57 6.39
N ALA A 39 -3.65 3.72 5.34
CA ALA A 39 -5.10 3.84 5.44
C ALA A 39 -5.84 2.50 5.64
N THR A 40 -5.18 1.36 5.37
CA THR A 40 -5.83 0.03 5.43
C THR A 40 -5.94 -0.56 6.84
N THR A 41 -5.32 0.06 7.83
CA THR A 41 -5.31 -0.43 9.21
C THR A 41 -5.19 0.75 10.19
N ASN A 42 -5.36 0.47 11.48
CA ASN A 42 -5.25 1.44 12.56
C ASN A 42 -4.23 1.01 13.63
N VAL A 43 -3.40 0.01 13.32
CA VAL A 43 -2.37 -0.53 14.23
C VAL A 43 -1.00 -0.57 13.56
N GLY A 44 0.04 -0.38 14.37
CA GLY A 44 1.42 -0.49 13.93
C GLY A 44 2.40 -0.63 15.09
N THR A 45 3.68 -0.74 14.75
CA THR A 45 4.76 -0.81 15.73
C THR A 45 5.57 0.48 15.67
N LEU A 46 5.47 1.29 16.71
CA LEU A 46 6.25 2.51 16.89
C LEU A 46 7.66 2.16 17.39
N ALA A 47 8.68 2.67 16.72
CA ALA A 47 10.04 2.75 17.21
C ALA A 47 10.31 4.16 17.75
N SER A 48 10.80 4.24 18.98
CA SER A 48 11.17 5.46 19.71
C SER A 48 12.53 5.25 20.39
N LEU A 49 13.12 6.31 20.96
CA LEU A 49 14.38 6.20 21.69
C LEU A 49 14.15 6.27 23.19
N THR A 50 14.67 5.30 23.95
CA THR A 50 14.71 5.40 25.41
C THR A 50 15.55 6.61 25.82
N ARG A 51 15.46 7.00 27.10
CA ARG A 51 16.26 8.10 27.64
C ARG A 51 17.76 7.93 27.44
N ASP A 52 18.24 6.68 27.45
CA ASP A 52 19.65 6.33 27.27
C ASP A 52 20.04 6.10 25.80
N GLY A 53 19.07 6.21 24.87
CA GLY A 53 19.28 6.14 23.43
C GLY A 53 19.02 4.77 22.79
N ASP A 54 18.50 3.79 23.54
CA ASP A 54 18.16 2.48 23.00
C ASP A 54 16.91 2.54 22.11
N PRO A 55 16.84 1.78 21.00
CA PRO A 55 15.62 1.67 20.20
C PRO A 55 14.55 0.87 20.96
N TRP A 56 13.37 1.46 21.12
CA TRP A 56 12.24 0.85 21.82
C TRP A 56 11.05 0.66 20.88
N ALA A 57 10.59 -0.58 20.74
CA ALA A 57 9.42 -0.95 19.94
C ALA A 57 8.16 -1.03 20.80
N SER A 58 7.06 -0.40 20.37
CA SER A 58 5.77 -0.43 21.05
C SER A 58 4.64 -0.65 20.07
N PHE A 59 3.73 -1.56 20.41
CA PHE A 59 2.43 -1.63 19.73
C PHE A 59 1.67 -0.33 19.98
N VAL A 60 1.14 0.27 18.92
CA VAL A 60 0.33 1.49 18.98
C VAL A 60 -0.89 1.37 18.08
N THR A 61 -1.92 2.14 18.43
CA THR A 61 -3.04 2.42 17.53
C THR A 61 -2.93 3.84 16.99
N TYR A 62 -3.48 4.10 15.81
CA TYR A 62 -3.43 5.41 15.18
C TYR A 62 -4.64 5.71 14.31
N GLY A 63 -4.93 7.00 14.15
CA GLY A 63 -5.71 7.52 13.02
C GLY A 63 -4.81 8.27 12.04
N LEU A 64 -5.38 8.84 10.98
CA LEU A 64 -4.63 9.59 9.98
C LEU A 64 -5.19 11.00 9.81
N LEU A 65 -4.33 12.01 9.93
CA LEU A 65 -4.60 13.39 9.56
C LEU A 65 -3.77 13.71 8.31
N ASP A 66 -4.42 13.82 7.15
CA ASP A 66 -3.76 14.05 5.85
C ASP A 66 -2.62 13.05 5.53
N GLY A 67 -2.76 11.80 6.01
CA GLY A 67 -1.76 10.74 5.87
C GLY A 67 -0.73 10.68 7.01
N SER A 68 -0.66 11.68 7.89
CA SER A 68 0.18 11.62 9.09
C SER A 68 -0.47 10.76 10.19
N PRO A 69 0.22 9.75 10.73
CA PRO A 69 -0.26 8.99 11.88
C PRO A 69 -0.50 9.87 13.11
N VAL A 70 -1.68 9.76 13.69
CA VAL A 70 -2.10 10.42 14.92
C VAL A 70 -2.19 9.39 16.03
N LEU A 71 -1.33 9.51 17.04
CA LEU A 71 -1.23 8.61 18.18
C LEU A 71 -1.90 9.24 19.41
N CYS A 72 -2.60 8.44 20.22
CA CYS A 72 -3.05 8.83 21.55
C CYS A 72 -2.27 8.03 22.59
N VAL A 73 -1.42 8.70 23.37
CA VAL A 73 -0.38 8.04 24.18
C VAL A 73 -0.42 8.53 25.62
N SER A 74 -0.44 7.60 26.58
CA SER A 74 -0.24 7.95 28.00
C SER A 74 1.20 8.43 28.24
N GLN A 75 1.34 9.54 28.96
CA GLN A 75 2.61 10.11 29.42
C GLN A 75 3.35 9.18 30.39
N MET A 76 2.67 8.17 30.95
CA MET A 76 3.29 7.15 31.80
C MET A 76 3.91 6.01 30.99
N ALA A 77 3.41 5.75 29.78
CA ALA A 77 3.92 4.70 28.91
C ALA A 77 5.39 4.97 28.52
N GLU A 78 6.18 3.90 28.34
CA GLU A 78 7.60 4.02 27.95
C GLU A 78 7.73 4.86 26.67
N HIS A 79 6.98 4.53 25.61
CA HIS A 79 6.99 5.31 24.39
C HIS A 79 6.46 6.74 24.58
N GLY A 80 5.53 7.01 25.51
CA GLY A 80 5.09 8.37 25.83
C GLY A 80 6.20 9.22 26.44
N ARG A 81 6.98 8.65 27.36
CA ARG A 81 8.17 9.30 27.95
C ARG A 81 9.27 9.48 26.91
N ASN A 82 9.48 8.50 26.04
CA ASN A 82 10.45 8.55 24.96
C ASN A 82 10.15 9.69 24.00
N LEU A 83 8.93 9.79 23.48
CA LEU A 83 8.51 10.84 22.54
C LEU A 83 8.59 12.26 23.14
N ALA A 84 8.35 12.38 24.45
CA ALA A 84 8.50 13.66 25.15
C ALA A 84 9.97 14.08 25.33
N HIS A 85 10.89 13.12 25.40
CA HIS A 85 12.33 13.36 25.53
C HIS A 85 13.01 13.57 24.17
N ASP A 86 12.71 12.71 23.20
CA ASP A 86 13.24 12.75 21.84
C ASP A 86 12.10 12.53 20.83
N PRO A 87 11.78 13.52 19.99
CA PRO A 87 10.64 13.43 19.08
C PRO A 87 10.89 12.52 17.87
N ARG A 88 12.12 12.01 17.67
CA ARG A 88 12.40 11.09 16.55
C ARG A 88 11.64 9.79 16.72
N ALA A 89 10.86 9.45 15.71
CA ALA A 89 10.10 8.21 15.70
C ALA A 89 9.94 7.66 14.29
N SER A 90 9.68 6.36 14.22
CA SER A 90 9.16 5.73 13.02
C SER A 90 8.08 4.73 13.37
N ILE A 91 7.12 4.53 12.48
CA ILE A 91 6.09 3.48 12.63
C ILE A 91 6.21 2.47 11.48
N ALA A 92 6.29 1.20 11.83
CA ALA A 92 6.15 0.10 10.89
C ALA A 92 4.68 -0.32 10.82
N ILE A 93 4.14 -0.38 9.59
CA ILE A 93 2.75 -0.75 9.30
C ILE A 93 2.77 -1.86 8.25
N VAL A 94 1.98 -2.90 8.50
CA VAL A 94 1.80 -4.02 7.58
C VAL A 94 0.35 -4.00 7.10
N ALA A 95 0.15 -4.16 5.79
CA ALA A 95 -1.19 -4.27 5.22
C ALA A 95 -1.93 -5.48 5.84
N PRO A 96 -3.26 -5.37 6.05
CA PRO A 96 -4.05 -6.47 6.60
C PRO A 96 -4.10 -7.67 5.64
N ASN A 97 -4.55 -8.82 6.16
CA ASN A 97 -4.69 -10.08 5.42
C ASN A 97 -3.38 -10.54 4.76
N PRO A 98 -2.32 -10.78 5.56
CA PRO A 98 -1.04 -11.19 5.01
C PRO A 98 -1.18 -12.52 4.24
N PRO A 99 -0.46 -12.69 3.12
CA PRO A 99 -0.37 -13.97 2.43
C PRO A 99 0.22 -15.04 3.36
N SER A 100 0.09 -16.31 2.96
CA SER A 100 0.61 -17.45 3.73
C SER A 100 2.12 -17.37 4.00
N ASP A 101 2.86 -16.74 3.08
CA ASP A 101 4.25 -16.34 3.30
C ASP A 101 4.29 -14.89 3.81
N PRO A 102 4.65 -14.65 5.09
CA PRO A 102 4.70 -13.30 5.65
C PRO A 102 5.62 -12.33 4.89
N LEU A 103 6.67 -12.81 4.23
CA LEU A 103 7.62 -11.97 3.47
C LEU A 103 7.01 -11.39 2.19
N ALA A 104 5.89 -11.94 1.73
CA ALA A 104 5.11 -11.39 0.63
C ALA A 104 4.15 -10.26 1.06
N SER A 105 3.96 -10.01 2.36
CA SER A 105 3.04 -8.96 2.85
C SER A 105 3.50 -7.56 2.46
N THR A 106 2.63 -6.69 1.99
CA THR A 106 2.99 -5.27 1.80
C THR A 106 3.21 -4.58 3.15
N ARG A 107 4.30 -3.81 3.27
CA ARG A 107 4.69 -3.11 4.50
C ARG A 107 5.35 -1.77 4.21
N ILE A 108 5.24 -0.87 5.18
CA ILE A 108 5.88 0.43 5.17
C ILE A 108 6.56 0.75 6.49
N THR A 109 7.58 1.60 6.42
CA THR A 109 8.08 2.38 7.53
C THR A 109 7.90 3.86 7.22
N LEU A 110 7.16 4.57 8.05
CA LEU A 110 7.05 6.03 8.03
C LEU A 110 7.96 6.57 9.13
N ALA A 111 8.94 7.41 8.77
CA ALA A 111 9.94 7.92 9.70
C ALA A 111 9.99 9.45 9.69
N GLY A 112 10.19 10.06 10.85
CA GLY A 112 10.30 11.50 11.00
C GLY A 112 10.27 11.91 12.47
N PHE A 113 9.47 12.92 12.78
CA PHE A 113 9.35 13.48 14.12
C PHE A 113 7.90 13.60 14.56
N VAL A 114 7.63 13.30 15.82
CA VAL A 114 6.33 13.60 16.42
C VAL A 114 6.29 15.02 16.98
N TYR A 115 5.10 15.60 17.00
CA TYR A 115 4.82 16.83 17.72
C TYR A 115 3.41 16.75 18.32
N ARG A 116 3.14 17.61 19.31
CA ARG A 116 1.80 17.76 19.87
C ARG A 116 1.07 18.83 19.06
N PRO A 117 -0.06 18.51 18.41
CA PRO A 117 -0.83 19.51 17.69
C PRO A 117 -1.52 20.46 18.66
N GLU A 118 -1.85 21.67 18.18
CA GLU A 118 -2.54 22.71 18.96
C GLU A 118 -3.72 23.28 18.17
N GLY A 119 -4.65 23.97 18.85
CA GLY A 119 -5.78 24.66 18.21
C GLY A 119 -6.64 23.75 17.33
N ASP A 120 -6.92 24.21 16.10
CA ASP A 120 -7.77 23.49 15.14
C ASP A 120 -7.14 22.15 14.70
N GLU A 121 -5.81 22.08 14.63
CA GLU A 121 -5.11 20.84 14.28
C GLU A 121 -5.28 19.78 15.37
N LEU A 122 -5.29 20.18 16.65
CA LEU A 122 -5.57 19.26 17.76
C LEU A 122 -6.98 18.69 17.66
N ALA A 123 -7.97 19.53 17.30
CA ALA A 123 -9.34 19.08 17.10
C ALA A 123 -9.43 18.09 15.93
N ALA A 124 -8.81 18.41 14.78
CA ALA A 124 -8.79 17.52 13.62
C ALA A 124 -8.07 16.19 13.90
N ALA A 125 -6.94 16.23 14.61
CA ALA A 125 -6.20 15.06 15.03
C ALA A 125 -7.03 14.18 15.98
N ARG A 126 -7.76 14.78 16.92
CA ARG A 126 -8.67 14.06 17.83
C ARG A 126 -9.74 13.31 17.06
N GLU A 127 -10.42 13.98 16.13
CA GLU A 127 -11.46 13.37 15.30
C GLU A 127 -10.89 12.25 14.42
N ALA A 128 -9.74 12.47 13.78
CA ALA A 128 -9.05 11.46 12.99
C ALA A 128 -8.69 10.20 13.80
N HIS A 129 -8.18 10.37 15.03
CA HIS A 129 -7.85 9.24 15.91
C HIS A 129 -9.12 8.49 16.36
N LEU A 130 -10.18 9.20 16.75
CA LEU A 130 -11.43 8.58 17.19
C LEU A 130 -12.17 7.85 16.07
N ALA A 131 -12.14 8.39 14.85
CA ALA A 131 -12.72 7.74 13.68
C ALA A 131 -12.05 6.38 13.42
N ALA A 132 -10.73 6.29 13.58
CA ALA A 132 -9.98 5.05 13.38
C ALA A 132 -10.01 4.13 14.61
N VAL A 133 -10.07 4.67 15.83
CA VAL A 133 -9.98 3.93 17.10
C VAL A 133 -11.11 4.36 18.04
N PRO A 134 -12.36 3.90 17.82
CA PRO A 134 -13.52 4.32 18.63
C PRO A 134 -13.35 4.05 20.13
N ALA A 135 -12.63 2.98 20.48
CA ALA A 135 -12.32 2.64 21.86
C ALA A 135 -11.52 3.73 22.59
N ALA A 136 -10.83 4.63 21.87
CA ALA A 136 -10.07 5.73 22.46
C ALA A 136 -10.94 6.78 23.16
N GLN A 137 -12.24 6.83 22.88
CA GLN A 137 -13.17 7.74 23.53
C GLN A 137 -13.13 7.64 25.06
N VAL A 138 -12.76 6.47 25.61
CA VAL A 138 -12.71 6.26 27.07
C VAL A 138 -11.48 6.85 27.75
N TYR A 139 -10.39 7.16 27.01
CA TYR A 139 -9.13 7.59 27.60
C TYR A 139 -8.51 8.84 26.93
N ILE A 140 -8.96 9.24 25.74
CA ILE A 140 -8.36 10.34 24.97
C ILE A 140 -8.38 11.68 25.71
N ASP A 141 -9.37 11.89 26.57
CA ASP A 141 -9.55 13.11 27.37
C ASP A 141 -8.96 13.00 28.79
N PHE A 142 -8.28 11.89 29.11
CA PHE A 142 -7.56 11.76 30.39
C PHE A 142 -6.34 12.68 30.41
N SER A 143 -6.09 13.32 31.56
CA SER A 143 -5.01 14.29 31.71
C SER A 143 -3.61 13.72 31.49
N ASP A 144 -3.43 12.42 31.66
CA ASP A 144 -2.17 11.73 31.41
C ASP A 144 -2.02 11.29 29.95
N PHE A 145 -3.02 11.44 29.08
CA PHE A 145 -2.90 11.13 27.66
C PHE A 145 -2.56 12.37 26.83
N SER A 146 -1.90 12.17 25.70
CA SER A 146 -1.56 13.25 24.76
C SER A 146 -1.72 12.74 23.33
N LEU A 147 -2.23 13.61 22.47
CA LEU A 147 -2.21 13.39 21.03
C LEU A 147 -0.85 13.79 20.46
N TRP A 148 -0.34 12.95 19.57
CA TRP A 148 0.91 13.17 18.84
C TRP A 148 0.65 12.95 17.36
N VAL A 149 1.15 13.85 16.52
CA VAL A 149 1.11 13.69 15.06
C VAL A 149 2.53 13.39 14.59
N LEU A 150 2.70 12.32 13.81
CA LEU A 150 3.96 12.00 13.16
C LEU A 150 4.08 12.77 11.84
N ARG A 151 4.96 13.78 11.80
CA ARG A 151 5.38 14.40 10.54
C ARG A 151 6.33 13.45 9.82
N VAL A 152 5.85 12.88 8.71
CA VAL A 152 6.60 11.90 7.91
C VAL A 152 7.62 12.63 7.05
N GLN A 153 8.90 12.33 7.25
CA GLN A 153 10.00 12.90 6.47
C GLN A 153 10.56 11.93 5.43
N ARG A 154 10.44 10.63 5.70
CA ARG A 154 10.93 9.57 4.84
C ARG A 154 10.01 8.36 4.93
N VAL A 155 9.79 7.76 3.77
CA VAL A 155 9.04 6.52 3.63
C VAL A 155 9.96 5.43 3.10
N ARG A 156 9.82 4.24 3.66
CA ARG A 156 10.32 3.00 3.05
C ARG A 156 9.12 2.09 2.78
N TRP A 157 8.87 1.76 1.51
CA TRP A 157 7.82 0.82 1.13
C TRP A 157 8.44 -0.47 0.59
N VAL A 158 7.80 -1.59 0.92
CA VAL A 158 8.09 -2.91 0.35
C VAL A 158 6.78 -3.62 0.07
N GLY A 159 6.50 -3.88 -1.21
CA GLY A 159 5.24 -4.42 -1.73
C GLY A 159 5.21 -5.95 -1.89
N GLY A 160 5.99 -6.68 -1.08
CA GLY A 160 6.24 -8.10 -1.29
C GLY A 160 7.62 -8.37 -1.89
N TYR A 161 7.76 -9.47 -2.64
CA TYR A 161 9.02 -9.81 -3.30
C TYR A 161 9.27 -8.90 -4.52
N GLY A 162 10.53 -8.49 -4.70
CA GLY A 162 10.99 -7.78 -5.91
C GLY A 162 10.51 -6.33 -6.08
N ARG A 163 9.64 -5.82 -5.20
CA ARG A 163 9.11 -4.44 -5.26
C ARG A 163 9.40 -3.69 -3.96
N MET A 164 10.34 -2.74 -4.00
CA MET A 164 10.66 -1.87 -2.88
C MET A 164 11.17 -0.52 -3.38
N ASP A 165 10.81 0.55 -2.68
CA ASP A 165 11.30 1.88 -2.99
C ASP A 165 11.22 2.81 -1.76
N SER A 166 11.66 4.05 -1.89
CA SER A 166 11.50 5.10 -0.88
C SER A 166 10.73 6.29 -1.45
N ALA A 167 10.05 7.04 -0.59
CA ALA A 167 9.47 8.33 -0.95
C ALA A 167 9.94 9.43 0.01
N SER A 168 9.99 10.67 -0.47
CA SER A 168 10.29 11.85 0.33
C SER A 168 9.07 12.34 1.09
N GLU A 169 9.28 13.30 2.00
CA GLU A 169 8.24 14.07 2.67
C GLU A 169 7.24 14.67 1.66
N GLU A 170 7.76 15.35 0.64
CA GLU A 170 6.94 16.07 -0.33
C GLU A 170 6.11 15.10 -1.18
N SER A 171 6.70 13.99 -1.65
CA SER A 171 5.96 12.99 -2.41
C SER A 171 4.89 12.30 -1.57
N TYR A 172 5.17 11.98 -0.30
CA TYR A 172 4.20 11.35 0.60
C TYR A 172 3.03 12.28 0.94
N ALA A 173 3.33 13.56 1.21
CA ALA A 173 2.32 14.57 1.51
C ALA A 173 1.40 14.83 0.30
N ALA A 174 1.97 14.88 -0.91
CA ALA A 174 1.22 15.13 -2.14
C ALA A 174 0.41 13.92 -2.64
N ALA A 175 0.79 12.69 -2.26
CA ALA A 175 0.11 11.48 -2.68
C ALA A 175 -1.25 11.31 -1.98
N THR A 176 -2.12 10.49 -2.56
CA THR A 176 -3.39 10.07 -1.94
C THR A 176 -3.41 8.55 -1.78
N ALA A 177 -4.14 8.05 -0.79
CA ALA A 177 -4.39 6.62 -0.68
C ALA A 177 -5.23 6.16 -1.88
N ASP A 178 -4.98 4.94 -2.35
CA ASP A 178 -5.72 4.35 -3.45
C ASP A 178 -7.16 4.02 -3.02
N PRO A 179 -8.20 4.53 -3.70
CA PRO A 179 -9.60 4.30 -3.33
C PRO A 179 -10.11 2.92 -3.75
N VAL A 180 -9.35 2.16 -4.55
CA VAL A 180 -9.74 0.87 -5.12
C VAL A 180 -9.13 -0.28 -4.33
N THR A 181 -7.81 -0.26 -4.11
CA THR A 181 -7.04 -1.38 -3.54
C THR A 181 -7.65 -1.96 -2.24
N PRO A 182 -8.04 -1.15 -1.23
CA PRO A 182 -8.58 -1.69 0.03
C PRO A 182 -9.92 -2.41 -0.13
N HIS A 183 -10.64 -2.16 -1.23
CA HIS A 183 -12.00 -2.63 -1.47
C HIS A 183 -12.11 -3.57 -2.69
N ALA A 184 -11.01 -3.84 -3.38
CA ALA A 184 -11.00 -4.60 -4.63
C ALA A 184 -11.22 -6.11 -4.47
N GLY A 185 -11.06 -6.67 -3.27
CA GLY A 185 -11.12 -8.13 -3.01
C GLY A 185 -12.33 -8.83 -3.66
N PRO A 186 -13.58 -8.41 -3.37
CA PRO A 186 -14.77 -9.02 -3.98
C PRO A 186 -14.82 -8.89 -5.51
N ALA A 187 -14.31 -7.78 -6.06
CA ALA A 187 -14.26 -7.58 -7.51
C ALA A 187 -13.22 -8.51 -8.16
N ILE A 188 -12.06 -8.69 -7.53
CA ILE A 188 -11.01 -9.62 -7.99
C ILE A 188 -11.53 -11.07 -7.96
N GLU A 189 -12.22 -11.47 -6.89
CA GLU A 189 -12.85 -12.80 -6.79
C GLU A 189 -13.86 -13.03 -7.93
N HIS A 190 -14.73 -12.06 -8.19
CA HIS A 190 -15.70 -12.12 -9.29
C HIS A 190 -15.03 -12.17 -10.68
N LEU A 191 -14.02 -11.34 -10.93
CA LEU A 191 -13.24 -11.36 -12.18
C LEU A 191 -12.62 -12.74 -12.42
N ASN A 192 -12.04 -13.34 -11.39
CA ASN A 192 -11.41 -14.65 -11.48
C ASN A 192 -12.40 -15.80 -11.63
N ALA A 193 -13.59 -15.69 -11.03
CA ALA A 193 -14.63 -16.74 -11.12
C ALA A 193 -15.35 -16.74 -12.48
N ASP A 194 -15.71 -15.55 -12.98
CA ASP A 194 -16.71 -15.44 -14.06
C ASP A 194 -16.15 -14.85 -15.37
N HIS A 195 -14.94 -14.25 -15.37
CA HIS A 195 -14.42 -13.46 -16.49
C HIS A 195 -13.02 -13.90 -16.96
N ALA A 196 -12.69 -15.18 -16.82
CA ALA A 196 -11.37 -15.71 -17.21
C ALA A 196 -11.05 -15.51 -18.71
N ASP A 197 -12.06 -15.52 -19.59
CA ASP A 197 -11.90 -15.23 -21.02
C ASP A 197 -11.54 -13.77 -21.28
N ALA A 198 -12.17 -12.84 -20.56
CA ALA A 198 -11.88 -11.41 -20.62
C ALA A 198 -10.48 -11.10 -20.10
N LEU A 199 -10.09 -11.63 -18.94
CA LEU A 199 -8.74 -11.49 -18.39
C LEU A 199 -7.66 -12.01 -19.36
N ARG A 200 -7.93 -13.14 -20.01
CA ARG A 200 -7.05 -13.67 -21.05
C ARG A 200 -6.97 -12.76 -22.27
N ALA A 201 -8.09 -12.22 -22.75
CA ALA A 201 -8.09 -11.27 -23.85
C ALA A 201 -7.26 -10.01 -23.50
N MET A 202 -7.43 -9.46 -22.30
CA MET A 202 -6.65 -8.33 -21.80
C MET A 202 -5.14 -8.63 -21.76
N ALA A 203 -4.74 -9.77 -21.19
CA ALA A 203 -3.32 -10.15 -21.14
C ALA A 203 -2.70 -10.35 -22.54
N GLN A 204 -3.47 -10.93 -23.46
CA GLN A 204 -3.05 -11.18 -24.85
C GLN A 204 -2.91 -9.89 -25.65
N ALA A 205 -3.86 -8.95 -25.49
CA ALA A 205 -3.95 -7.75 -26.32
C ALA A 205 -3.22 -6.53 -25.75
N LEU A 206 -3.20 -6.40 -24.42
CA LEU A 206 -2.77 -5.18 -23.71
C LEU A 206 -1.63 -5.45 -22.73
N GLY A 207 -1.55 -6.68 -22.21
CA GLY A 207 -0.57 -7.08 -21.21
C GLY A 207 0.75 -7.61 -21.80
N GLY A 208 0.94 -7.61 -23.11
CA GLY A 208 2.19 -8.04 -23.74
C GLY A 208 2.43 -9.55 -23.78
N PHE A 209 1.42 -10.38 -23.46
CA PHE A 209 1.51 -11.85 -23.44
C PHE A 209 0.51 -12.49 -24.43
N PRO A 210 0.72 -12.36 -25.75
CA PRO A 210 -0.17 -12.93 -26.77
C PRO A 210 -0.27 -14.47 -26.67
N ASP A 211 0.70 -15.11 -26.02
CA ASP A 211 0.75 -16.55 -25.78
C ASP A 211 0.09 -17.01 -24.46
N ALA A 212 -0.53 -16.09 -23.69
CA ALA A 212 -1.21 -16.40 -22.43
C ALA A 212 -2.30 -17.46 -22.60
N LYS A 213 -2.28 -18.48 -21.73
CA LYS A 213 -3.24 -19.61 -21.72
C LYS A 213 -4.28 -19.47 -20.62
N THR A 214 -3.83 -19.23 -19.39
CA THR A 214 -4.69 -18.96 -18.22
C THR A 214 -4.24 -17.67 -17.58
N VAL A 215 -5.20 -16.88 -17.09
CA VAL A 215 -4.94 -15.59 -16.48
C VAL A 215 -5.80 -15.45 -15.23
N THR A 216 -5.20 -14.96 -14.16
CA THR A 216 -5.90 -14.56 -12.93
C THR A 216 -5.50 -13.15 -12.57
N CYS A 217 -6.44 -12.35 -12.09
CA CYS A 217 -6.19 -11.06 -11.47
C CYS A 217 -5.68 -11.28 -10.04
N GLU A 218 -4.50 -10.74 -9.72
CA GLU A 218 -3.90 -10.79 -8.38
C GLU A 218 -4.12 -9.49 -7.59
N GLY A 219 -4.39 -8.39 -8.27
CA GLY A 219 -4.60 -7.09 -7.65
C GLY A 219 -5.29 -6.10 -8.59
N ALA A 220 -5.97 -5.13 -7.99
CA ALA A 220 -6.52 -3.97 -8.69
C ALA A 220 -6.22 -2.72 -7.86
N ASP A 221 -5.72 -1.70 -8.53
CA ASP A 221 -5.49 -0.37 -7.99
C ASP A 221 -6.19 0.65 -8.91
N ARG A 222 -6.09 1.94 -8.61
CA ARG A 222 -6.76 2.99 -9.38
C ARG A 222 -6.26 3.15 -10.82
N TYR A 223 -5.09 2.61 -11.14
CA TYR A 223 -4.49 2.74 -12.47
C TYR A 223 -4.69 1.48 -13.32
N GLY A 224 -4.96 0.32 -12.73
CA GLY A 224 -5.11 -0.92 -13.50
C GLY A 224 -5.22 -2.20 -12.68
N LEU A 225 -5.09 -3.32 -13.41
CA LEU A 225 -5.08 -4.68 -12.87
C LEU A 225 -3.69 -5.30 -12.99
N ASP A 226 -3.24 -5.95 -11.92
CA ASP A 226 -2.09 -6.85 -11.94
C ASP A 226 -2.58 -8.28 -12.25
N LEU A 227 -2.01 -8.88 -13.29
CA LEU A 227 -2.45 -10.16 -13.84
C LEU A 227 -1.32 -11.19 -13.77
N ARG A 228 -1.60 -12.35 -13.17
CA ARG A 228 -0.76 -13.53 -13.30
C ARG A 228 -1.14 -14.31 -14.55
N VAL A 229 -0.14 -14.59 -15.38
CA VAL A 229 -0.32 -15.27 -16.66
C VAL A 229 0.48 -16.57 -16.68
N THR A 230 -0.15 -17.64 -17.17
CA THR A 230 0.55 -18.89 -17.50
C THR A 230 0.69 -18.98 -19.01
N THR A 231 1.92 -19.17 -19.48
CA THR A 231 2.26 -19.33 -20.89
C THR A 231 3.02 -20.65 -21.10
N PRO A 232 3.23 -21.10 -22.35
CA PRO A 232 4.13 -22.23 -22.63
C PRO A 232 5.58 -22.00 -22.18
N ARG A 233 5.98 -20.75 -21.93
CA ARG A 233 7.34 -20.37 -21.51
C ARG A 233 7.49 -20.30 -19.98
N GLY A 234 6.38 -20.41 -19.23
CA GLY A 234 6.38 -20.32 -17.77
C GLY A 234 5.29 -19.40 -17.24
N VAL A 235 5.41 -19.04 -15.98
CA VAL A 235 4.48 -18.15 -15.27
C VAL A 235 5.11 -16.76 -15.17
N ALA A 236 4.34 -15.73 -15.51
CA ALA A 236 4.73 -14.33 -15.33
C ALA A 236 3.63 -13.51 -14.67
N VAL A 237 3.97 -12.28 -14.29
CA VAL A 237 3.02 -11.25 -13.88
C VAL A 237 3.12 -10.11 -14.89
N THR A 238 1.97 -9.59 -15.31
CA THR A 238 1.85 -8.42 -16.17
C THR A 238 0.82 -7.44 -15.62
N ARG A 239 0.61 -6.35 -16.34
CA ARG A 239 -0.32 -5.30 -15.98
C ARG A 239 -1.17 -4.88 -17.16
N VAL A 240 -2.41 -4.48 -16.88
CA VAL A 240 -3.26 -3.78 -17.83
C VAL A 240 -3.81 -2.52 -17.16
N GLY A 241 -3.43 -1.35 -17.67
CA GLY A 241 -3.85 -0.06 -17.15
C GLY A 241 -5.17 0.42 -17.77
N TYR A 242 -6.04 1.02 -16.97
CA TYR A 242 -7.27 1.65 -17.44
C TYR A 242 -6.96 2.83 -18.39
N ALA A 243 -7.98 3.33 -19.08
CA ALA A 243 -7.82 4.51 -19.92
C ALA A 243 -7.47 5.76 -19.09
N GLU A 244 -8.11 5.91 -17.92
CA GLU A 244 -7.92 7.01 -16.98
C GLU A 244 -7.84 6.46 -15.54
N PRO A 245 -7.14 7.12 -14.61
CA PRO A 245 -7.13 6.75 -13.20
C PRO A 245 -8.53 6.83 -12.58
N LEU A 246 -8.85 5.88 -11.71
CA LEU A 246 -10.13 5.84 -10.99
C LEU A 246 -10.09 6.69 -9.72
N ASP A 247 -11.18 7.36 -9.41
CA ASP A 247 -11.34 8.14 -8.17
C ASP A 247 -12.19 7.42 -7.12
N SER A 248 -12.87 6.33 -7.50
CA SER A 248 -13.63 5.49 -6.58
C SER A 248 -13.70 4.02 -7.01
N ILE A 249 -13.96 3.13 -6.04
CA ILE A 249 -14.20 1.71 -6.31
C ILE A 249 -15.42 1.46 -7.21
N ASP A 250 -16.41 2.36 -7.21
CA ASP A 250 -17.64 2.21 -8.00
C ASP A 250 -17.38 2.29 -9.51
N GLU A 251 -16.28 2.93 -9.92
CA GLU A 251 -15.85 3.05 -11.32
C GLU A 251 -15.19 1.78 -11.86
N LEU A 252 -14.70 0.90 -10.97
CA LEU A 252 -13.90 -0.28 -11.34
C LEU A 252 -14.62 -1.17 -12.35
N ARG A 253 -15.92 -1.38 -12.19
CA ARG A 253 -16.72 -2.22 -13.10
C ARG A 253 -16.75 -1.64 -14.52
N ALA A 254 -16.98 -0.33 -14.65
CA ALA A 254 -17.03 0.30 -15.97
C ALA A 254 -15.66 0.27 -16.65
N ALA A 255 -14.59 0.50 -15.86
CA ALA A 255 -13.22 0.47 -16.34
C ALA A 255 -12.79 -0.93 -16.82
N THR A 256 -13.15 -2.00 -16.11
CA THR A 256 -12.83 -3.37 -16.53
C THR A 256 -13.63 -3.84 -17.75
N VAL A 257 -14.88 -3.37 -17.91
CA VAL A 257 -15.66 -3.58 -19.15
C VAL A 257 -14.98 -2.88 -20.33
N ALA A 258 -14.59 -1.61 -20.18
CA ALA A 258 -13.90 -0.87 -21.23
C ALA A 258 -12.58 -1.53 -21.64
N LEU A 259 -11.80 -2.03 -20.69
CA LEU A 259 -10.59 -2.84 -20.97
C LEU A 259 -10.91 -4.10 -21.78
N THR A 260 -12.02 -4.77 -21.46
CA THR A 260 -12.44 -5.99 -22.17
C THR A 260 -12.79 -5.67 -23.62
N ASP A 261 -13.57 -4.61 -23.85
CA ASP A 261 -14.01 -4.19 -25.17
C ASP A 261 -12.81 -3.75 -26.03
N GLN A 262 -11.87 -3.00 -25.45
CA GLN A 262 -10.62 -2.63 -26.11
C GLN A 262 -9.79 -3.87 -26.50
N ALA A 263 -9.62 -4.82 -25.59
CA ALA A 263 -8.85 -6.03 -25.85
C ALA A 263 -9.47 -6.91 -26.95
N ARG A 264 -10.81 -7.03 -26.96
CA ARG A 264 -11.57 -7.76 -27.99
C ARG A 264 -11.45 -7.11 -29.36
N ALA A 265 -11.56 -5.79 -29.43
CA ALA A 265 -11.37 -5.03 -30.67
C ALA A 265 -9.97 -5.25 -31.30
N LEU A 266 -8.92 -5.33 -30.47
CA LEU A 266 -7.55 -5.56 -30.93
C LEU A 266 -7.27 -7.01 -31.34
N THR A 267 -7.95 -7.98 -30.71
CA THR A 267 -7.74 -9.42 -30.99
C THR A 267 -8.68 -9.99 -32.07
N GLY A 268 -9.61 -9.17 -32.58
CA GLY A 268 -10.57 -9.57 -33.60
C GLY A 268 -11.54 -10.66 -33.12
N ARG A 269 -11.84 -10.68 -31.82
CA ARG A 269 -12.74 -11.66 -31.18
C ARG A 269 -13.93 -10.96 -30.54
#